data_AF-A0A925APK9-F1
#
_entry.id   AF-A0A925APK9-F1
#
_cell.length_a   1.000
_cell.length_b   1.000
_cell.length_c   1.000
_cell.angle_alpha   90.00
_cell.angle_beta   90.00
_cell.angle_gamma   90.00
#
_symmetry.space_group_name_H-M   'P 1'
#
loop_
_entity.id
_entity.type
_entity.pdbx_description
1 polymer ?
#
loop_
_entity_poly.entity_id
_entity_poly.type
_entity_poly.pdbx_seq_one_letter_code
_entity_poly.pdbx_strand_id
1 'polypeptide(L)'
;MTEPLQPSRALATLLRQSVPTTLIGVAQAVALTLETVLVGRLGTEALAAYALVLPLALLMNMMSTGAMGGGVSSAVARTLGSGRREQASALIVHALLIGGGLGLLFTVLVETLGHVLFFAMGARGTVLEQATAYARVLFIGVPF
;
A
#
# COMPACT_ATOMS: atom_id res chain seq x y z
N MET A 1 -4.09 38.81 10.58
CA MET A 1 -2.67 39.17 10.52
C MET A 1 -1.92 38.03 9.86
N THR A 2 -1.78 38.09 8.53
CA THR A 2 -1.07 37.11 7.70
C THR A 2 0.41 37.50 7.66
N GLU A 3 1.27 36.86 8.45
CA GLU A 3 2.71 36.99 8.25
C GLU A 3 3.05 36.43 6.86
N PRO A 4 3.72 37.21 5.99
CA PRO A 4 4.17 36.71 4.69
C PRO A 4 5.24 35.64 4.94
N LEU A 5 4.96 34.41 4.48
CA LEU A 5 5.90 33.30 4.52
C LEU A 5 7.22 33.70 3.85
N GLN A 6 8.27 33.92 4.63
CA GLN A 6 9.62 34.10 4.09
C GLN A 6 10.02 32.83 3.32
N PRO A 7 10.25 32.90 1.99
CA PRO A 7 10.42 31.72 1.14
C PRO A 7 11.58 30.80 1.57
N SER A 8 12.59 31.35 2.27
CA SER A 8 13.72 30.59 2.82
C SER A 8 13.35 29.59 3.92
N ARG A 9 12.38 29.92 4.80
CA ARG A 9 11.95 29.04 5.89
C ARG A 9 11.03 27.91 5.40
N ALA A 10 10.21 28.18 4.38
CA ALA A 10 9.37 27.17 3.74
C ALA A 10 10.23 26.12 3.02
N LEU A 11 11.24 26.57 2.25
CA LEU A 11 12.16 25.67 1.55
C LEU A 11 12.95 24.77 2.51
N ALA A 12 13.46 25.33 3.62
CA ALA A 12 14.17 24.55 4.64
C ALA A 12 13.27 23.50 5.32
N THR A 13 12.00 23.84 5.56
CA THR A 13 11.03 22.90 6.15
C THR A 13 10.67 21.77 5.18
N LEU A 14 10.46 22.09 3.91
CA LEU A 14 10.23 21.10 2.85
C LEU A 14 11.44 20.17 2.70
N LEU A 15 12.66 20.70 2.63
CA LEU A 15 13.88 19.88 2.55
C LEU A 15 14.03 18.96 3.76
N ARG A 16 13.78 19.47 4.96
CA ARG A 16 13.82 18.67 6.19
C ARG A 16 12.73 17.57 6.24
N GLN A 17 11.59 17.77 5.59
CA GLN A 17 10.50 16.78 5.48
C GLN A 17 10.70 15.80 4.32
N SER A 18 11.39 16.21 3.26
CA SER A 18 11.75 15.33 2.14
C SER A 18 12.78 14.27 2.56
N VAL A 19 13.73 14.60 3.44
CA VAL A 19 14.73 13.64 3.93
C VAL A 19 14.12 12.35 4.49
N PRO A 20 13.19 12.39 5.48
CA PRO A 20 12.60 11.17 6.00
C PRO A 20 11.72 10.45 4.97
N THR A 21 11.00 11.18 4.13
CA THR A 21 10.14 10.58 3.09
C THR A 21 10.95 9.83 2.05
N THR A 22 12.05 10.41 1.57
CA THR A 22 12.97 9.78 0.63
C THR A 22 13.65 8.56 1.25
N LEU A 23 14.04 8.62 2.54
CA LEU A 23 14.64 7.49 3.23
C LEU A 23 13.69 6.28 3.29
N ILE A 24 12.40 6.52 3.56
CA ILE A 24 11.37 5.47 3.52
C ILE A 24 11.27 4.89 2.11
N GLY A 25 11.21 5.73 1.07
CA GLY A 25 11.13 5.27 -0.31
C GLY A 25 12.34 4.43 -0.74
N VAL A 26 13.55 4.81 -0.33
CA VAL A 26 14.78 4.03 -0.56
C VAL A 26 14.72 2.70 0.17
N ALA A 27 14.32 2.69 1.44
CA ALA A 27 14.19 1.46 2.21
C ALA A 27 13.16 0.50 1.58
N GLN A 28 12.03 1.01 1.09
CA GLN A 28 11.02 0.23 0.37
C GLN A 28 11.57 -0.34 -0.95
N ALA A 29 12.31 0.45 -1.72
CA ALA A 29 12.94 -0.03 -2.96
C ALA A 29 13.97 -1.14 -2.69
N VAL A 30 14.77 -0.99 -1.63
CA VAL A 30 15.71 -2.02 -1.19
C VAL A 30 14.98 -3.29 -0.75
N ALA A 31 13.92 -3.17 0.05
CA ALA A 31 13.12 -4.30 0.49
C ALA A 31 12.53 -5.09 -0.69
N LEU A 32 11.88 -4.40 -1.64
CA LEU A 32 11.33 -5.04 -2.85
C LEU A 32 12.40 -5.73 -3.70
N THR A 33 13.59 -5.12 -3.80
CA THR A 33 14.72 -5.72 -4.52
C THR A 33 15.19 -6.99 -3.82
N LEU A 34 15.35 -6.95 -2.49
CA LEU A 34 15.77 -8.09 -1.69
C LEU A 34 14.74 -9.22 -1.76
N GLU A 35 13.46 -8.92 -1.65
CA GLU A 35 12.38 -9.91 -1.80
C GLU A 35 12.47 -10.62 -3.15
N THR A 36 12.61 -9.85 -4.23
CA THR A 36 12.74 -10.40 -5.59
C THR A 36 13.98 -11.28 -5.73
N VAL A 37 15.11 -10.87 -5.15
CA VAL A 37 16.36 -11.66 -5.16
C VAL A 37 16.20 -12.96 -4.34
N LEU A 38 15.59 -12.89 -3.17
CA LEU A 38 15.35 -14.06 -2.31
C LEU A 38 14.43 -15.06 -2.99
N VAL A 39 13.33 -14.60 -3.58
CA VAL A 39 12.41 -15.46 -4.34
C VAL A 39 13.09 -16.01 -5.58
N GLY A 40 13.89 -15.21 -6.28
CA GLY A 40 14.66 -15.66 -7.45
C GLY A 40 15.63 -16.82 -7.13
N ARG A 41 16.14 -16.89 -5.89
CA ARG A 41 16.96 -18.01 -5.42
C ARG A 41 16.18 -19.31 -5.18
N LEU A 42 14.86 -19.25 -5.03
CA LEU A 42 13.99 -20.42 -4.87
C LEU A 42 13.68 -21.12 -6.20
N GLY A 43 14.04 -20.50 -7.33
CA GLY A 43 13.90 -21.05 -8.68
C GLY A 43 12.96 -20.24 -9.57
N THR A 44 12.93 -20.60 -10.86
CA THR A 44 12.19 -19.87 -11.89
C THR A 44 10.67 -19.91 -11.68
N GLU A 45 10.13 -21.04 -11.19
CA GLU A 45 8.70 -21.19 -10.92
C GLU A 45 8.23 -20.26 -9.78
N ALA A 46 9.03 -20.17 -8.71
CA ALA A 46 8.74 -19.30 -7.57
C ALA A 46 8.80 -17.82 -7.97
N LEU A 47 9.78 -17.45 -8.80
CA LEU A 47 9.89 -16.09 -9.33
C LEU A 47 8.73 -15.73 -10.26
N ALA A 48 8.31 -16.66 -11.11
CA ALA A 48 7.16 -16.47 -11.98
C ALA A 48 5.86 -16.31 -11.17
N ALA A 49 5.66 -17.13 -10.14
CA ALA A 49 4.53 -17.02 -9.23
C ALA A 49 4.50 -15.66 -8.51
N TYR A 50 5.64 -15.21 -7.98
CA TYR A 50 5.77 -13.89 -7.35
C TYR A 50 5.45 -12.74 -8.32
N ALA A 51 5.96 -12.81 -9.55
CA ALA A 51 5.69 -11.80 -10.58
C ALA A 51 4.19 -11.67 -10.91
N LEU A 52 3.40 -12.73 -10.76
CA LEU A 52 1.95 -12.70 -10.93
C LEU A 52 1.21 -12.10 -9.73
N VAL A 53 1.75 -12.24 -8.52
CA VAL A 53 1.14 -11.65 -7.32
C VAL A 53 1.50 -10.17 -7.18
N LEU A 54 2.66 -9.76 -7.67
CA LEU A 54 3.18 -8.39 -7.54
C LEU A 54 2.18 -7.30 -7.99
N PRO A 55 1.50 -7.40 -9.15
CA PRO A 55 0.52 -6.39 -9.57
C PRO A 55 -0.65 -6.26 -8.60
N LEU A 56 -1.10 -7.36 -7.99
CA LEU A 56 -2.17 -7.33 -6.99
C LEU A 56 -1.71 -6.67 -5.69
N ALA A 57 -0.49 -6.98 -5.25
CA ALA A 57 0.10 -6.34 -4.08
C ALA A 57 0.28 -4.83 -4.29
N LEU A 58 0.74 -4.41 -5.48
CA LEU A 58 0.85 -3.00 -5.86
C LEU A 58 -0.50 -2.31 -5.94
N LEU A 59 -1.52 -2.97 -6.51
CA LEU A 59 -2.88 -2.44 -6.57
C LEU A 59 -3.45 -2.20 -5.18
N MET A 60 -3.32 -3.18 -4.27
CA MET A 60 -3.74 -3.04 -2.87
C MET A 60 -3.00 -1.90 -2.18
N ASN A 61 -1.68 -1.81 -2.39
CA ASN A 61 -0.87 -0.74 -1.82
C ASN A 61 -1.35 0.64 -2.31
N MET A 62 -1.64 0.80 -3.61
CA MET A 62 -2.16 2.05 -4.18
C MET A 62 -3.56 2.42 -3.68
N MET A 63 -4.44 1.44 -3.47
CA MET A 63 -5.74 1.71 -2.86
C MET A 63 -5.61 2.22 -1.42
N SER A 64 -4.70 1.62 -0.65
CA SER A 64 -4.45 2.02 0.74
C SER A 64 -3.73 3.37 0.84
N THR A 65 -2.56 3.52 0.20
CA THR A 65 -1.70 4.70 0.32
C THR A 65 -2.20 5.90 -0.50
N GLY A 66 -2.68 5.66 -1.71
CA GLY A 66 -3.10 6.70 -2.65
C GLY A 66 -4.52 7.20 -2.39
N ALA A 67 -5.51 6.33 -2.60
CA ALA A 67 -6.92 6.71 -2.56
C ALA A 67 -7.40 7.08 -1.14
N MET A 68 -7.14 6.20 -0.16
CA MET A 68 -7.53 6.46 1.22
C MET A 68 -6.51 7.30 1.96
N GLY A 69 -5.23 6.93 1.93
CA GLY A 69 -4.17 7.64 2.65
C GLY A 69 -4.10 9.12 2.32
N GLY A 70 -4.10 9.47 1.03
CA GLY A 70 -4.09 10.86 0.57
C GLY A 70 -5.40 11.61 0.86
N GLY A 71 -6.54 11.01 0.51
CA GLY A 71 -7.86 11.64 0.67
C GLY A 71 -8.24 11.89 2.12
N VAL A 72 -8.05 10.89 2.98
CA VAL A 72 -8.33 10.96 4.41
C VAL A 72 -7.40 11.94 5.09
N SER A 73 -6.08 11.85 4.85
CA SER A 73 -5.11 12.77 5.47
C SER A 73 -5.40 14.22 5.11
N SER A 74 -5.78 14.49 3.86
CA SER A 74 -6.15 15.83 3.39
C SER A 74 -7.40 16.36 4.09
N ALA A 75 -8.43 15.51 4.25
CA ALA A 75 -9.67 15.89 4.92
C ALA A 75 -9.48 16.09 6.43
N VAL A 76 -8.70 15.22 7.08
CA VAL A 76 -8.33 15.34 8.51
C VAL A 76 -7.52 16.62 8.75
N ALA A 77 -6.53 16.92 7.89
CA ALA A 77 -5.72 18.14 8.00
C ALA A 77 -6.57 19.42 7.90
N ARG A 78 -7.53 19.47 6.96
CA ARG A 78 -8.46 20.62 6.85
C ARG A 78 -9.35 20.78 8.08
N THR A 79 -9.90 19.68 8.60
CA THR A 79 -10.78 19.72 9.76
C THR A 79 -10.02 20.12 11.03
N LEU A 80 -8.81 19.58 11.24
CA LEU A 80 -7.91 19.98 12.32
C LEU A 80 -7.50 21.45 12.21
N GLY A 81 -7.14 21.92 11.02
CA GLY A 81 -6.79 23.32 10.77
C GLY A 81 -7.94 24.30 11.08
N SER A 82 -9.19 23.84 11.02
CA SER A 82 -10.37 24.63 11.41
C SER A 82 -10.73 24.54 12.90
N GLY A 83 -9.90 23.92 13.74
CA GLY A 83 -10.11 23.78 15.19
C GLY A 83 -11.10 22.69 15.62
N ARG A 84 -11.68 21.95 14.68
CA ARG A 84 -12.77 20.97 14.93
C ARG A 84 -12.23 19.56 15.24
N ARG A 85 -11.55 19.40 16.38
CA ARG A 85 -10.89 18.12 16.77
C ARG A 85 -11.83 16.92 16.84
N GLU A 86 -13.04 17.07 17.38
CA GLU A 86 -14.00 15.97 17.48
C GLU A 86 -14.45 15.46 16.10
N GLN A 87 -14.68 16.38 15.16
CA GLN A 87 -15.03 16.03 13.78
C GLN A 87 -13.86 15.33 13.07
N ALA A 88 -12.61 15.74 13.35
CA ALA A 88 -11.43 15.07 12.81
C ALA A 88 -11.30 13.63 13.35
N SER A 89 -11.60 13.40 14.62
CA SER A 89 -11.60 12.06 15.22
C SER A 89 -12.67 11.17 14.60
N ALA A 90 -13.89 11.68 14.43
CA ALA A 90 -14.96 10.95 13.74
C ALA A 90 -14.55 10.58 12.31
N LEU A 91 -13.88 11.47 11.59
CA LEU A 91 -13.42 11.22 10.22
C LEU A 91 -12.37 10.10 10.16
N ILE A 92 -11.47 10.03 11.13
CA ILE A 92 -10.48 8.93 11.24
C ILE A 92 -11.19 7.60 11.45
N VAL A 93 -12.21 7.54 12.31
CA VAL A 93 -12.97 6.30 12.55
C VAL A 93 -13.68 5.83 11.27
N HIS A 94 -14.31 6.75 10.53
CA HIS A 94 -14.94 6.40 9.26
C HIS A 94 -13.91 5.92 8.22
N ALA A 95 -12.75 6.57 8.16
CA ALA A 95 -11.66 6.15 7.29
C ALA A 95 -11.14 4.75 7.63
N LEU A 96 -10.99 4.43 8.92
CA LEU A 96 -10.59 3.09 9.36
C LEU A 96 -11.64 2.03 9.00
N LEU A 97 -12.93 2.33 9.18
CA LEU A 97 -14.01 1.41 8.82
C LEU A 97 -14.08 1.17 7.32
N ILE A 98 -14.01 2.23 6.51
CA ILE A 98 -14.01 2.11 5.04
C ILE A 98 -12.77 1.37 4.58
N GLY A 99 -11.60 1.67 5.15
CA GLY A 99 -10.36 1.06 4.74
C GLY A 99 -10.20 -0.39 5.13
N GLY A 100 -10.55 -0.72 6.37
CA GLY A 100 -10.62 -2.11 6.80
C GLY A 100 -11.67 -2.90 6.02
N GLY A 101 -12.83 -2.28 5.73
CA GLY A 101 -13.88 -2.91 4.92
C GLY A 101 -13.44 -3.19 3.48
N LEU A 102 -12.80 -2.22 2.82
CA LEU A 102 -12.31 -2.36 1.45
C LEU A 102 -11.13 -3.34 1.37
N GLY A 103 -10.24 -3.30 2.37
CA GLY A 103 -9.15 -4.26 2.50
C GLY A 103 -9.65 -5.68 2.69
N LEU A 104 -10.62 -5.89 3.59
CA LEU A 104 -11.23 -7.20 3.81
C LEU A 104 -11.94 -7.71 2.56
N LEU A 105 -12.69 -6.83 1.88
CA LEU A 105 -13.33 -7.17 0.60
C LEU A 105 -12.29 -7.61 -0.43
N PHE A 106 -11.17 -6.90 -0.54
CA PHE A 106 -10.09 -7.24 -1.46
C PHE A 106 -9.45 -8.59 -1.12
N THR A 107 -9.17 -8.86 0.16
CA THR A 107 -8.66 -10.16 0.63
C THR A 107 -9.62 -11.29 0.24
N VAL A 108 -10.93 -11.15 0.51
CA VAL A 108 -11.93 -12.16 0.14
C VAL A 108 -12.00 -12.36 -1.38
N LEU A 109 -11.90 -11.27 -2.15
CA LEU A 109 -11.92 -11.34 -3.61
C LEU A 109 -10.71 -12.09 -4.16
N VAL A 110 -9.50 -11.79 -3.67
CA VAL A 110 -8.29 -12.51 -4.11
C VAL A 110 -8.29 -13.96 -3.61
N GLU A 111 -8.81 -14.24 -2.43
CA GLU A 111 -8.88 -15.62 -1.91
C GLU A 111 -9.85 -16.50 -2.74
N THR A 112 -10.97 -15.91 -3.19
CA THR A 112 -12.01 -16.64 -3.95
C THR A 112 -11.75 -16.67 -5.46
N LEU A 113 -11.26 -15.57 -6.05
CA LEU A 113 -11.04 -15.43 -7.49
C LEU A 113 -9.56 -15.50 -7.89
N GLY A 114 -8.63 -15.48 -6.95
CA GLY A 114 -7.19 -15.43 -7.22
C GLY A 114 -6.72 -16.56 -8.11
N HIS A 115 -7.18 -17.79 -7.87
CA HIS A 115 -6.86 -18.92 -8.73
C HIS A 115 -7.29 -18.70 -10.20
N VAL A 116 -8.51 -18.18 -10.42
CA VAL A 116 -9.03 -17.86 -11.76
C VAL A 116 -8.22 -16.72 -12.38
N LEU A 117 -7.87 -15.71 -11.58
CA LEU A 117 -7.09 -14.56 -12.02
C LEU A 117 -5.66 -14.97 -12.43
N PHE A 118 -4.97 -15.76 -11.61
CA PHE A 118 -3.64 -16.28 -11.92
C PHE A 118 -3.67 -17.18 -13.16
N PHE A 119 -4.69 -18.03 -13.29
CA PHE A 119 -4.90 -18.82 -14.49
C PHE A 119 -5.14 -17.95 -15.74
N ALA A 120 -5.91 -16.87 -15.62
CA ALA A 120 -6.15 -15.91 -16.71
C ALA A 120 -4.88 -15.13 -17.09
N MET A 121 -4.00 -14.86 -16.14
CA MET A 121 -2.67 -14.27 -16.38
C MET A 121 -1.65 -15.25 -16.96
N GLY A 122 -2.05 -16.50 -17.24
CA GLY A 122 -1.22 -17.50 -17.91
C GLY A 122 -0.51 -18.47 -16.96
N ALA A 123 -0.78 -18.43 -15.66
CA ALA A 123 -0.22 -19.41 -14.72
C ALA A 123 -0.74 -20.82 -15.01
N ARG A 124 0.15 -21.81 -14.98
CA ARG A 124 -0.16 -23.23 -15.17
C ARG A 124 0.67 -24.08 -14.23
N GLY A 125 0.16 -25.26 -13.86
CA GLY A 125 0.87 -26.25 -13.04
C GLY A 125 1.37 -25.67 -11.72
N THR A 126 2.64 -25.94 -11.39
CA THR A 126 3.30 -25.53 -10.14
C THR A 126 3.33 -24.02 -9.93
N VAL A 127 3.42 -23.21 -10.99
CA VAL A 127 3.39 -21.74 -10.90
C VAL A 127 2.04 -21.24 -10.38
N LEU A 128 0.94 -21.88 -10.76
CA LEU A 128 -0.41 -21.52 -10.30
C LEU A 128 -0.59 -21.88 -8.81
N GLU A 129 -0.09 -23.05 -8.39
CA GLU A 129 -0.12 -23.47 -6.99
C GLU A 129 0.72 -22.53 -6.11
N GLN A 130 1.94 -22.20 -6.55
CA GLN A 130 2.84 -21.30 -5.83
C GLN A 130 2.28 -19.87 -5.77
N ALA A 131 1.69 -19.36 -6.85
CA ALA A 131 1.08 -18.03 -6.86
C ALA A 131 -0.12 -17.95 -5.90
N THR A 132 -0.95 -18.99 -5.87
CA THR A 132 -2.10 -19.07 -4.96
C THR A 132 -1.65 -19.17 -3.51
N ALA A 133 -0.64 -19.99 -3.20
CA ALA A 133 -0.08 -20.10 -1.87
C ALA A 133 0.55 -18.79 -1.38
N TYR A 134 1.31 -18.12 -2.25
CA TYR A 134 1.93 -16.83 -1.94
C TYR A 134 0.88 -15.75 -1.69
N ALA A 135 -0.13 -15.66 -2.55
CA ALA A 135 -1.24 -14.72 -2.39
C ALA A 135 -1.97 -14.95 -1.06
N ARG A 136 -2.31 -16.20 -0.71
CA ARG A 136 -2.96 -16.52 0.57
C ARG A 136 -2.14 -16.03 1.76
N VAL A 137 -0.84 -16.31 1.78
CA VAL A 137 0.05 -15.87 2.88
C VAL A 137 0.11 -14.34 2.94
N LEU A 138 0.22 -13.67 1.80
CA LEU A 138 0.33 -12.22 1.72
C LEU A 138 -0.96 -11.51 2.17
N PHE A 139 -2.13 -11.98 1.72
CA PHE A 139 -3.41 -11.31 1.99
C PHE A 139 -4.05 -11.69 3.32
N ILE A 140 -3.70 -12.84 3.92
CA ILE A 140 -4.08 -13.17 5.30
C ILE A 140 -3.09 -12.57 6.30
N GLY A 141 -1.80 -12.54 5.97
CA GLY A 141 -0.73 -12.10 6.87
C GLY A 141 -0.60 -10.59 7.03
N VAL A 142 -1.10 -9.80 6.07
CA VAL A 142 -1.08 -8.34 6.15
C VAL A 142 -2.49 -7.82 6.47
N PRO A 143 -2.79 -7.50 7.74
CA PRO A 143 -3.96 -6.70 8.04
C PRO A 143 -3.74 -5.30 7.45
N PHE A 144 -4.77 -4.87 6.72
CA PHE A 144 -4.95 -3.64 5.93
C PHE A 144 -4.32 -2.37 6.53
#